data_AF-A0A452YYN5-F1
#
_entry.id   AF-A0A452YYN5-F1
#
_cell.length_a   1.000
_cell.length_b   1.000
_cell.length_c   1.000
_cell.angle_alpha   90.00
_cell.angle_beta   90.00
_cell.angle_gamma   90.00
#
_symmetry.space_group_name_H-M   'P 1'
#
loop_
_entity.id
_entity.type
_entity.pdbx_description
1 polymer ?
#
loop_
_entity_poly.entity_id
_entity_poly.type
_entity_poly.pdbx_seq_one_letter_code
_entity_poly.pdbx_strand_id
1 'polypeptide(L)'
;MNKAGRLALVKSVLSAVLIHQLLAFAPPKKTLKQLEKIQHGFLWAGRADAHGGHCHVNWRRVCHPLEYGGLGVRDLERTGLAFRLR
;
A
#
# COMPACT_ATOMS: atom_id res chain seq x y z
N MET A 1 15.68 10.90 -0.35
CA MET A 1 14.83 10.34 0.72
C MET A 1 15.14 8.86 0.91
N ASN A 2 15.47 8.45 2.14
CA ASN A 2 15.91 7.07 2.44
C ASN A 2 14.72 6.09 2.48
N LYS A 3 14.99 4.78 2.30
CA LYS A 3 13.95 3.72 2.26
C LYS A 3 13.04 3.73 3.51
N ALA A 4 13.61 3.91 4.70
CA ALA A 4 12.86 4.01 5.95
C ALA A 4 11.92 5.23 5.98
N GLY A 5 12.38 6.39 5.51
CA GLY A 5 11.54 7.59 5.40
C GLY A 5 10.39 7.41 4.42
N ARG A 6 10.64 6.75 3.27
CA ARG A 6 9.58 6.41 2.32
C ARG A 6 8.55 5.45 2.93
N LEU A 7 9.00 4.44 3.67
CA LEU A 7 8.11 3.53 4.39
C LEU A 7 7.23 4.28 5.40
N ALA A 8 7.81 5.21 6.17
CA ALA A 8 7.05 6.02 7.11
C ALA A 8 5.94 6.84 6.41
N LEU A 9 6.24 7.43 5.25
CA LEU A 9 5.26 8.17 4.45
C LEU A 9 4.19 7.25 3.82
N VAL A 10 4.54 6.04 3.42
CA VAL A 10 3.57 5.04 2.94
C VAL A 10 2.58 4.67 4.05
N LYS A 11 3.08 4.44 5.27
CA LYS A 11 2.26 4.03 6.43
C LYS A 11 1.41 5.16 7.00
N SER A 12 1.88 6.40 6.93
CA SER A 12 1.14 7.57 7.42
C SER A 12 0.28 8.18 6.32
N VAL A 13 0.89 8.90 5.38
CA VAL A 13 0.22 9.74 4.39
C VAL A 13 -0.57 8.92 3.37
N LEU A 14 0.10 8.02 2.64
CA LEU A 14 -0.57 7.26 1.57
C LEU A 14 -1.67 6.36 2.14
N SER A 15 -1.42 5.71 3.29
CA SER A 15 -2.44 4.89 3.95
C SER A 15 -3.65 5.71 4.38
N ALA A 16 -3.46 6.91 4.96
CA ALA A 16 -4.58 7.77 5.36
C ALA A 16 -5.44 8.21 4.16
N VAL A 17 -4.80 8.69 3.08
CA VAL A 17 -5.51 9.09 1.86
C VAL A 17 -6.34 7.94 1.30
N LEU A 18 -5.75 6.75 1.20
CA LEU A 18 -6.43 5.60 0.63
C LEU A 18 -7.57 5.09 1.52
N ILE A 19 -7.40 5.11 2.83
CA ILE A 19 -8.48 4.80 3.77
C ILE A 19 -9.65 5.77 3.60
N HIS A 20 -9.38 7.07 3.47
CA HIS A 20 -10.43 8.06 3.24
C HIS A 20 -11.20 7.78 1.94
N GLN A 21 -10.49 7.42 0.86
CA GLN A 21 -11.14 7.04 -0.39
C GLN A 21 -11.99 5.77 -0.26
N LEU A 22 -11.50 4.75 0.47
CA LEU A 22 -12.24 3.51 0.73
C LEU A 22 -13.48 3.69 1.60
N LEU A 23 -13.48 4.71 2.48
CA LEU A 23 -14.64 5.09 3.28
C LEU A 23 -15.68 5.83 2.43
N ALA A 24 -15.24 6.66 1.48
CA ALA A 24 -16.14 7.46 0.64
C ALA A 24 -16.87 6.63 -0.43
N PHE A 25 -16.19 5.65 -1.03
CA PHE A 25 -16.78 4.77 -2.04
C PHE A 25 -16.08 3.42 -2.11
N ALA A 26 -16.70 2.44 -2.78
CA ALA A 26 -16.11 1.13 -3.04
C ALA A 26 -15.41 1.11 -4.42
N PRO A 27 -14.09 1.38 -4.51
CA PRO A 27 -13.38 1.33 -5.79
C PRO A 27 -13.35 -0.10 -6.35
N PRO A 28 -13.42 -0.27 -7.68
CA PRO A 28 -13.26 -1.57 -8.31
C PRO A 28 -11.84 -2.11 -8.08
N LYS A 29 -11.70 -3.45 -8.11
CA LYS A 29 -10.42 -4.12 -7.86
C LYS A 29 -9.27 -3.63 -8.73
N LYS A 30 -9.56 -3.21 -9.97
CA LYS A 30 -8.57 -2.64 -10.88
C LYS A 30 -7.94 -1.36 -10.30
N THR A 31 -8.75 -0.48 -9.73
CA THR A 31 -8.30 0.78 -9.11
C THR A 31 -7.44 0.50 -7.88
N LEU A 32 -7.84 -0.46 -7.04
CA LEU A 32 -7.03 -0.89 -5.89
C LEU A 32 -5.64 -1.33 -6.33
N LYS A 33 -5.54 -2.16 -7.36
CA LYS A 33 -4.25 -2.62 -7.91
C LYS A 33 -3.39 -1.47 -8.44
N GLN A 34 -3.99 -0.44 -9.03
CA GLN A 34 -3.24 0.75 -9.47
C GLN A 34 -2.69 1.54 -8.28
N LEU A 35 -3.49 1.70 -7.22
CA LEU A 35 -3.07 2.40 -6.00
C LEU A 35 -1.94 1.64 -5.29
N GLU A 36 -2.04 0.31 -5.22
CA GLU A 36 -0.96 -0.56 -4.72
C GLU A 36 0.30 -0.40 -5.57
N LYS A 37 0.19 -0.35 -6.90
CA LYS A 37 1.34 -0.13 -7.79
C LYS A 37 2.06 1.19 -7.47
N ILE A 38 1.31 2.26 -7.20
CA ILE A 38 1.87 3.57 -6.82
C ILE A 38 2.58 3.49 -5.46
N GLN A 39 1.94 2.90 -4.45
CA GLN A 39 2.57 2.71 -3.13
C GLN A 39 3.84 1.87 -3.24
N HIS A 40 3.78 0.81 -4.05
CA HIS A 40 4.87 -0.13 -4.27
C HIS A 40 6.05 0.55 -4.98
N GLY A 41 5.77 1.32 -6.03
CA GLY A 41 6.80 2.06 -6.73
C GLY A 41 7.42 3.16 -5.88
N PHE A 42 6.60 3.89 -5.11
CA PHE A 42 7.11 4.92 -4.22
C PHE A 42 8.01 4.33 -3.13
N LEU A 43 7.61 3.22 -2.52
CA LEU A 43 8.39 2.56 -1.47
C LEU A 43 9.79 2.17 -1.97
N TRP A 44 9.87 1.46 -3.10
CA TRP A 44 11.15 0.90 -3.56
C TRP A 44 11.94 1.80 -4.48
N ALA A 45 11.29 2.44 -5.46
CA ALA A 45 11.94 3.26 -6.48
C ALA A 45 11.85 4.77 -6.20
N GLY A 46 11.03 5.21 -5.23
CA GLY A 46 10.83 6.63 -4.94
C GLY A 46 10.03 7.38 -6.02
N ARG A 47 9.34 6.65 -6.91
CA ARG A 47 8.55 7.19 -8.03
C ARG A 47 7.26 6.39 -8.19
N ALA A 48 6.22 6.99 -8.77
CA ALA A 48 4.91 6.35 -8.88
C ALA A 48 4.92 5.09 -9.78
N ASP A 49 5.76 5.04 -10.80
CA ASP A 49 5.90 3.87 -11.67
C ASP A 49 7.21 3.13 -11.39
N ALA A 50 7.10 1.88 -10.93
CA ALA A 50 8.21 0.97 -10.77
C ALA A 50 8.02 -0.27 -11.62
N HIS A 51 9.02 -0.57 -12.44
CA HIS A 51 9.14 -1.81 -13.19
C HIS A 51 9.72 -2.91 -12.30
N GLY A 52 9.51 -4.18 -12.69
CA GLY A 52 9.76 -5.36 -11.85
C GLY A 52 11.16 -5.46 -11.23
N GLY A 53 12.19 -4.89 -11.86
CA GLY A 53 13.56 -4.88 -11.32
C GLY A 53 13.80 -3.98 -10.11
N HIS A 54 12.85 -3.10 -9.76
CA HIS A 54 13.01 -2.18 -8.62
C HIS A 54 12.36 -2.68 -7.32
N CYS A 55 11.52 -3.71 -7.37
CA CYS A 55 10.76 -4.17 -6.22
C CYS A 55 11.36 -5.44 -5.62
N HIS A 56 11.95 -5.32 -4.43
CA HIS A 56 12.67 -6.44 -3.79
C HIS A 56 11.77 -7.45 -3.07
N VAL A 57 10.54 -7.08 -2.69
CA VAL A 57 9.66 -7.91 -1.86
C VAL A 57 8.25 -7.92 -2.41
N ASN A 58 7.62 -9.10 -2.41
CA ASN A 58 6.21 -9.25 -2.79
C ASN A 58 5.32 -8.33 -1.93
N TRP A 59 4.43 -7.57 -2.59
CA TRP A 59 3.55 -6.61 -1.92
C TRP A 59 2.70 -7.23 -0.81
N ARG A 60 2.21 -8.46 -1.00
CA ARG A 60 1.45 -9.17 0.05
C ARG A 60 2.27 -9.36 1.32
N ARG A 61 3.56 -9.65 1.19
CA ARG A 61 4.48 -9.82 2.33
C ARG A 61 4.80 -8.47 2.98
N VAL A 62 4.89 -7.40 2.21
CA VAL A 62 5.04 -6.02 2.72
C VAL A 62 3.85 -5.63 3.61
N CYS A 63 2.64 -6.05 3.25
CA CYS A 63 1.43 -5.76 4.01
C CYS A 63 1.24 -6.58 5.30
N HIS A 64 2.04 -7.63 5.52
CA HIS A 64 1.96 -8.37 6.78
C HIS A 64 2.34 -7.47 7.98
N PRO A 65 1.76 -7.72 9.16
CA PRO A 65 2.22 -7.10 10.41
C PRO A 65 3.72 -7.35 10.64
N LEU A 66 4.35 -6.47 11.40
CA LEU A 66 5.79 -6.58 11.72
C LEU A 66 6.11 -7.89 12.45
N GLU A 67 5.19 -8.35 13.30
CA GLU A 67 5.29 -9.62 14.05
C GLU A 67 5.43 -10.85 13.13
N TYR A 68 4.89 -10.77 11.91
CA TYR A 68 4.98 -11.83 10.90
C TYR A 68 6.06 -11.54 9.85
N GLY A 69 7.00 -10.64 10.12
CA GLY A 69 8.10 -10.29 9.23
C GLY A 69 7.69 -9.43 8.02
N GLY A 70 6.54 -8.75 8.08
CA GLY A 70 6.14 -7.75 7.11
C GLY A 70 6.55 -6.32 7.49
N LEU A 71 6.13 -5.32 6.69
CA LEU A 71 6.42 -3.90 6.96
C LEU A 71 5.24 -3.16 7.60
N GLY A 72 4.11 -3.84 7.79
CA GLY A 72 2.88 -3.27 8.36
C GLY A 72 2.25 -2.19 7.50
N VAL A 73 2.38 -2.30 6.18
CA VAL A 73 1.61 -1.47 5.23
C VAL A 73 0.19 -2.03 5.15
N ARG A 74 -0.82 -1.15 5.01
CA ARG A 74 -2.21 -1.58 4.98
C ARG A 74 -2.56 -2.21 3.63
N ASP A 75 -3.11 -3.42 3.65
CA ASP A 75 -3.68 -4.07 2.46
C ASP A 75 -5.02 -3.41 2.10
N LEU A 76 -5.12 -2.83 0.90
CA LEU A 76 -6.27 -2.05 0.49
C LEU A 76 -7.50 -2.92 0.20
N GLU A 77 -7.30 -4.13 -0.33
CA GLU A 77 -8.39 -5.06 -0.62
C GLU A 77 -9.02 -5.56 0.68
N ARG A 78 -8.20 -5.96 1.65
CA ARG A 78 -8.65 -6.36 2.99
C ARG A 78 -9.31 -5.22 3.75
N THR A 79 -8.73 -4.02 3.69
CA THR A 79 -9.28 -2.85 4.38
C THR A 79 -10.61 -2.43 3.79
N GLY A 80 -10.71 -2.38 2.45
CA GLY A 80 -11.96 -2.10 1.78
C GLY A 80 -13.04 -3.15 2.06
N LEU A 81 -12.66 -4.43 2.19
CA LEU A 81 -13.58 -5.48 2.62
C LEU A 81 -14.05 -5.27 4.06
N ALA A 82 -13.14 -4.98 4.98
CA ALA A 82 -13.47 -4.75 6.38
C ALA A 82 -14.46 -3.59 6.55
N PHE A 83 -14.31 -2.50 5.80
CA PHE A 83 -15.27 -1.40 5.83
C PHE A 83 -16.65 -1.75 5.28
N ARG A 84 -16.75 -2.72 4.36
CA ARG A 84 -18.05 -3.17 3.81
C ARG A 84 -18.77 -4.18 4.69
N LEU A 85 -18.05 -4.85 5.58
CA LEU A 85 -18.61 -5.82 6.52
C LEU A 85 -19.12 -5.17 7.82
N ARG A 86 -18.95 -3.86 7.95
CA ARG A 86 -19.46 -3.05 9.05
C ARG A 86 -20.86 -2.54 8.73
#